data_AF-B1T840-F1
#
_entry.id   AF-B1T840-F1
#
_cell.length_a   1.000
_cell.length_b   1.000
_cell.length_c   1.000
_cell.angle_alpha   90.00
_cell.angle_beta   90.00
_cell.angle_gamma   90.00
#
_symmetry.space_group_name_H-M   'P 1'
#
loop_
_entity.id
_entity.type
_entity.pdbx_description
1 polymer ?
#
loop_
_entity_poly.entity_id
_entity_poly.type
_entity_poly.pdbx_seq_one_letter_code
_entity_poly.pdbx_strand_id
1 'polypeptide(L)'
;MTTEAITTDSLAVAERVRELMTRNGIGKRQQTTELCRILDLSFSQGHRKLRGSSPWTLAQIKKVAEAYGEPAAQLFGAQTLDPGMVGAYSQEAVLYAGVAEIPCTAWIGAPLEAGARPEFVAYEQNGRWRVLRHTGVLYQNAYDVHKIEIYPRRAESDKLVVAVIDPDCVSATELCRYLERQGFATAAFDGLAPFVDALQGQAFDAVVTEWLFDGSTAATAIKAVRTSDNPGAPIFVLTGDLLTGRASEADISEVIRTFDVVCYEKPARMAILSADLAKRLARG
;
A
#
# COMPACT_ATOMS: atom_id res chain seq x y z
N MET A 1 28.96 -7.42 21.45
CA MET A 1 27.49 -7.27 21.51
C MET A 1 26.73 -8.18 20.54
N THR A 2 27.38 -8.89 19.61
CA THR A 2 26.71 -9.79 18.63
C THR A 2 26.44 -11.21 19.13
N THR A 3 27.21 -11.72 20.11
CA THR A 3 27.07 -13.10 20.60
C THR A 3 25.88 -13.30 21.54
N GLU A 4 25.55 -12.30 22.37
CA GLU A 4 24.43 -12.38 23.33
C GLU A 4 23.06 -12.42 22.62
N ALA A 5 22.85 -11.60 21.59
CA ALA A 5 21.60 -11.56 20.84
C ALA A 5 21.26 -12.89 20.13
N ILE A 6 22.28 -13.57 19.58
CA ILE A 6 22.12 -14.87 18.91
C ILE A 6 21.77 -15.98 19.93
N THR A 7 22.30 -15.90 21.14
CA THR A 7 21.99 -16.87 22.21
C THR A 7 20.59 -16.69 22.79
N THR A 8 20.10 -15.45 22.91
CA THR A 8 18.74 -15.16 23.40
C THR A 8 17.66 -15.65 22.44
N ASP A 9 17.86 -15.47 21.12
CA ASP A 9 16.93 -15.96 20.10
C ASP A 9 16.91 -17.50 20.04
N SER A 10 18.08 -18.13 20.17
CA SER A 10 18.22 -19.59 20.18
C SER A 10 17.54 -20.26 21.38
N LEU A 11 17.57 -19.63 22.55
CA LEU A 11 16.89 -20.12 23.75
C LEU A 11 15.37 -19.98 23.63
N ALA A 12 14.88 -18.87 23.07
CA ALA A 12 13.46 -18.62 22.87
C ALA A 12 12.84 -19.63 21.89
N VAL A 13 13.53 -19.93 20.79
CA VAL A 13 13.12 -21.00 19.85
C VAL A 13 13.12 -22.36 20.56
N ALA A 14 14.12 -22.65 21.39
CA ALA A 14 14.21 -23.92 22.12
C ALA A 14 13.05 -24.14 23.11
N GLU A 15 12.56 -23.09 23.78
CA GLU A 15 11.38 -23.19 24.66
C GLU A 15 10.12 -23.47 23.85
N ARG A 16 9.89 -22.74 22.76
CA ARG A 16 8.72 -22.95 21.87
C ARG A 16 8.66 -24.36 21.30
N VAL A 17 9.81 -24.91 20.90
CA VAL A 17 9.90 -26.30 20.44
C VAL A 17 9.55 -27.28 21.56
N ARG A 18 9.99 -27.03 22.81
CA ARG A 18 9.61 -27.87 23.96
C ARG A 18 8.12 -27.79 24.25
N GLU A 19 7.52 -26.61 24.20
CA GLU A 19 6.08 -26.42 24.38
C GLU A 19 5.28 -27.13 23.28
N LEU A 20 5.68 -26.98 22.01
CA LEU A 20 5.06 -27.68 20.87
C LEU A 20 5.06 -29.19 21.08
N MET A 21 6.22 -29.75 21.48
CA MET A 21 6.36 -31.17 21.78
C MET A 21 5.45 -31.59 22.94
N THR A 22 5.35 -30.78 24.01
CA THR A 22 4.46 -31.06 25.14
C THR A 22 2.98 -31.04 24.74
N ARG A 23 2.55 -30.08 23.92
CA ARG A 23 1.16 -30.03 23.39
C ARG A 23 0.82 -31.25 22.53
N ASN A 24 1.82 -31.82 21.86
CA ASN A 24 1.69 -33.03 21.05
C ASN A 24 1.97 -34.32 21.86
N GLY A 25 1.91 -34.27 23.20
CA GLY A 25 1.99 -35.45 24.06
C GLY A 25 3.41 -35.97 24.35
N ILE A 26 4.46 -35.28 23.90
CA ILE A 26 5.85 -35.69 24.13
C ILE A 26 6.33 -35.19 25.50
N GLY A 27 6.51 -36.13 26.43
CA GLY A 27 7.00 -35.84 27.77
C GLY A 27 8.46 -35.34 27.79
N LYS A 28 8.81 -34.50 28.79
CA LYS A 28 10.14 -33.85 28.91
C LYS A 28 11.34 -34.78 28.74
N ARG A 29 11.25 -36.03 29.21
CA ARG A 29 12.32 -37.03 29.11
C ARG A 29 12.55 -37.54 27.68
N GLN A 30 11.55 -37.43 26.80
CA GLN A 30 11.58 -37.93 25.42
C GLN A 30 11.87 -36.83 24.40
N GLN A 31 11.76 -35.55 24.77
CA GLN A 31 11.90 -34.41 23.86
C GLN A 31 13.25 -34.35 23.13
N THR A 32 14.35 -34.71 23.80
CA THR A 32 15.67 -34.74 23.14
C THR A 32 15.72 -35.83 22.07
N THR A 33 15.23 -37.03 22.39
CA THR A 33 15.16 -38.16 21.45
C THR A 33 14.27 -37.83 20.26
N GLU A 34 13.12 -37.22 20.51
CA GLU A 34 12.18 -36.84 19.46
C GLU A 34 12.74 -35.75 18.56
N LEU A 35 13.41 -34.74 19.13
CA LEU A 35 14.09 -33.71 18.33
C LEU A 35 15.19 -34.31 17.44
N CYS A 36 15.97 -35.25 17.98
CA CYS A 36 17.01 -35.94 17.22
C CYS A 36 16.43 -36.73 16.05
N ARG A 37 15.28 -37.41 16.26
CA ARG A 37 14.56 -38.13 15.21
C ARG A 37 14.09 -37.20 14.09
N ILE A 38 13.51 -36.05 14.44
CA ILE A 38 13.00 -35.08 13.46
C ILE A 38 14.14 -34.43 12.66
N LEU A 39 15.20 -34.00 13.35
CA LEU A 39 16.27 -33.22 12.74
C LEU A 39 17.44 -34.05 12.21
N ASP A 40 17.43 -35.36 12.41
CA ASP A 40 18.54 -36.26 12.10
C ASP A 40 19.85 -35.80 12.77
N LEU A 41 19.79 -35.63 14.09
CA LEU A 41 20.89 -35.14 14.92
C LEU A 41 21.34 -36.19 15.93
N SER A 42 22.61 -36.11 16.35
CA SER A 42 23.07 -36.84 17.52
C SER A 42 22.39 -36.33 18.80
N PHE A 43 22.30 -37.20 19.81
CA PHE A 43 21.69 -36.86 21.11
C PHE A 43 22.29 -35.60 21.75
N SER A 44 23.63 -35.48 21.72
CA SER A 44 24.34 -34.31 22.26
C SER A 44 24.00 -33.01 21.51
N GLN A 45 23.82 -33.07 20.19
CA GLN A 45 23.42 -31.90 19.38
C GLN A 45 21.97 -31.51 19.65
N GLY A 46 21.05 -32.48 19.73
CA GLY A 46 19.65 -32.24 20.10
C GLY A 46 19.52 -31.64 21.50
N HIS A 47 20.28 -32.18 22.47
CA HIS A 47 20.26 -31.66 23.84
C HIS A 47 20.75 -30.22 23.93
N ARG A 48 21.85 -29.89 23.26
CA ARG A 48 22.38 -28.51 23.21
C ARG A 48 21.40 -27.53 22.56
N LYS A 49 20.69 -27.95 21.51
CA LYS A 49 19.65 -27.14 20.86
C LYS A 49 18.47 -26.85 21.80
N LEU A 50 17.96 -27.86 22.51
CA LEU A 50 16.85 -27.68 23.46
C LEU A 50 17.22 -26.82 24.69
N ARG A 51 18.52 -26.73 25.01
CA ARG A 51 19.08 -25.86 26.05
C ARG A 51 19.42 -24.45 25.57
N GLY A 52 19.25 -24.14 24.28
CA GLY A 52 19.61 -22.85 23.69
C GLY A 52 21.12 -22.61 23.54
N SER A 53 21.97 -23.64 23.76
CA SER A 53 23.43 -23.53 23.66
C SER A 53 23.98 -23.83 22.25
N SER A 54 23.09 -23.98 21.28
CA SER A 54 23.40 -24.11 19.85
C SER A 54 22.38 -23.31 19.03
N PRO A 55 22.83 -22.59 17.98
CA PRO A 55 21.93 -21.81 17.15
C PRO A 55 20.96 -22.70 16.37
N TRP A 56 19.76 -22.16 16.11
CA TRP A 56 18.75 -22.77 15.26
C TRP A 56 18.81 -22.19 13.85
N THR A 57 18.75 -23.04 12.83
CA THR A 57 18.61 -22.57 11.45
C THR A 57 17.14 -22.55 11.03
N LEU A 58 16.83 -21.70 10.04
CA LEU A 58 15.48 -21.60 9.48
C LEU A 58 14.94 -22.94 8.98
N ALA A 59 15.78 -23.71 8.31
CA ALA A 59 15.45 -25.04 7.82
C ALA A 59 15.12 -26.04 8.94
N GLN A 60 15.86 -25.99 10.06
CA GLN A 60 15.60 -26.87 11.21
C GLN A 60 14.27 -26.54 11.88
N ILE A 61 13.97 -25.25 12.06
CA ILE A 61 12.71 -24.81 12.66
C ILE A 61 11.52 -25.23 11.80
N LYS A 62 11.63 -25.04 10.48
CA LYS A 62 10.60 -25.46 9.52
C LYS A 62 10.34 -26.97 9.57
N LYS A 63 11.41 -27.77 9.60
CA LYS A 63 11.31 -29.25 9.67
C LYS A 63 10.62 -29.73 10.95
N VAL A 64 10.84 -29.06 12.08
CA VAL A 64 10.13 -29.36 13.33
C VAL A 64 8.65 -29.00 13.24
N ALA A 65 8.32 -27.83 12.70
CA ALA A 65 6.92 -27.40 12.56
C ALA A 65 6.12 -28.34 11.63
N GLU A 66 6.71 -28.71 10.49
CA GLU A 66 6.13 -29.66 9.53
C GLU A 66 5.85 -31.03 10.15
N ALA A 67 6.72 -31.52 11.04
CA ALA A 67 6.53 -32.80 11.72
C ALA A 67 5.28 -32.86 12.60
N TYR A 68 4.75 -31.70 13.01
CA TYR A 68 3.53 -31.57 13.81
C TYR A 68 2.37 -30.91 13.05
N GLY A 69 2.53 -30.62 11.74
CA GLY A 69 1.50 -29.97 10.94
C GLY A 69 1.24 -28.50 11.29
N GLU A 70 2.19 -27.82 11.93
CA GLU A 70 2.05 -26.44 12.39
C GLU A 70 2.83 -25.46 11.49
N PRO A 71 2.37 -24.20 11.33
CA PRO A 71 3.12 -23.17 10.62
C PRO A 71 4.44 -22.83 11.32
N ALA A 72 5.56 -22.84 10.58
CA ALA A 72 6.90 -22.55 11.13
C ALA A 72 7.01 -21.16 11.80
N ALA A 73 6.17 -20.20 11.39
CA ALA A 73 6.10 -18.86 11.97
C ALA A 73 5.79 -18.84 13.47
N GLN A 74 5.09 -19.87 14.00
CA GLN A 74 4.83 -19.98 15.43
C GLN A 74 6.08 -20.34 16.26
N LEU A 75 7.10 -20.92 15.62
CA LEU A 75 8.36 -21.31 16.26
C LEU A 75 9.46 -20.25 16.08
N PHE A 76 9.39 -19.44 15.02
CA PHE A 76 10.05 -18.14 15.02
C PHE A 76 9.46 -17.30 16.13
N GLY A 77 10.14 -16.25 16.55
CA GLY A 77 9.46 -15.18 17.25
C GLY A 77 8.27 -14.69 16.41
N ALA A 78 7.09 -15.30 16.59
CA ALA A 78 5.99 -14.52 17.06
C ALA A 78 6.61 -13.66 18.17
N GLN A 79 6.87 -12.39 17.81
CA GLN A 79 6.70 -11.31 18.77
C GLN A 79 5.64 -11.82 19.72
N THR A 80 6.07 -12.08 20.97
CA THR A 80 5.22 -12.48 22.08
C THR A 80 3.79 -12.16 21.70
N LEU A 81 2.94 -13.18 21.49
CA LEU A 81 1.50 -12.94 21.58
C LEU A 81 1.40 -12.07 22.82
N ASP A 82 1.14 -10.76 22.63
CA ASP A 82 1.24 -9.84 23.74
C ASP A 82 0.37 -10.45 24.83
N PRO A 83 0.72 -10.42 26.12
CA PRO A 83 -0.08 -11.06 27.16
C PRO A 83 -1.58 -10.69 27.09
N GLY A 84 -1.89 -9.54 26.48
CA GLY A 84 -3.24 -9.12 26.09
C GLY A 84 -3.77 -9.62 24.74
N MET A 85 -3.21 -10.61 24.04
CA MET A 85 -3.71 -11.16 22.75
C MET A 85 -4.28 -12.57 22.88
N VAL A 86 -4.12 -13.21 24.05
CA VAL A 86 -4.68 -14.55 24.30
C VAL A 86 -6.21 -14.47 24.27
N GLY A 87 -6.83 -15.20 23.33
CA GLY A 87 -8.29 -15.22 23.16
C GLY A 87 -8.86 -14.16 22.21
N ALA A 88 -8.01 -13.35 21.56
CA ALA A 88 -8.46 -12.43 20.52
C ALA A 88 -8.26 -13.00 19.10
N TYR A 89 -9.20 -12.71 18.20
CA TYR A 89 -9.13 -13.09 16.79
C TYR A 89 -8.96 -11.86 15.91
N SER A 90 -8.17 -12.00 14.85
CA SER A 90 -7.90 -10.94 13.88
C SER A 90 -9.08 -10.77 12.92
N GLN A 91 -9.51 -9.53 12.68
CA GLN A 91 -10.57 -9.18 11.72
C GLN A 91 -10.18 -7.93 10.92
N GLU A 92 -10.58 -7.90 9.66
CA GLU A 92 -10.59 -6.64 8.90
C GLU A 92 -11.68 -5.72 9.45
N ALA A 93 -11.32 -4.48 9.74
CA ALA A 93 -12.21 -3.52 10.38
C ALA A 93 -11.98 -2.10 9.83
N VAL A 94 -12.82 -1.17 10.30
CA VAL A 94 -12.63 0.27 10.11
C VAL A 94 -12.51 0.94 11.46
N LEU A 95 -11.41 1.64 11.69
CA LEU A 95 -11.25 2.55 12.80
C LEU A 95 -11.93 3.89 12.47
N TYR A 96 -12.87 4.28 13.31
CA TYR A 96 -13.52 5.59 13.27
C TYR A 96 -12.79 6.55 14.22
N ALA A 97 -12.06 7.51 13.65
CA ALA A 97 -11.36 8.57 14.38
C ALA A 97 -11.97 9.93 14.01
N GLY A 98 -13.04 10.33 14.70
CA GLY A 98 -13.82 11.50 14.34
C GLY A 98 -14.62 11.26 13.05
N VAL A 99 -14.36 12.05 11.99
CA VAL A 99 -14.94 11.86 10.66
C VAL A 99 -14.12 10.93 9.76
N ALA A 100 -12.91 10.54 10.19
CA ALA A 100 -12.03 9.70 9.40
C ALA A 100 -12.40 8.22 9.54
N GLU A 101 -12.56 7.55 8.39
CA GLU A 101 -12.67 6.10 8.28
C GLU A 101 -11.33 5.51 7.85
N ILE A 102 -10.67 4.80 8.77
CA ILE A 102 -9.32 4.27 8.54
C ILE A 102 -9.41 2.75 8.48
N PRO A 103 -9.17 2.12 7.32
CA PRO A 103 -9.12 0.67 7.24
C PRO A 103 -8.00 0.11 8.13
N CYS A 104 -8.31 -0.89 8.93
CA CYS A 104 -7.38 -1.49 9.88
C CYS A 104 -7.61 -2.98 10.03
N THR A 105 -6.66 -3.65 10.68
CA THR A 105 -6.86 -4.97 11.25
C THR A 105 -7.00 -4.83 12.76
N ALA A 106 -8.09 -5.37 13.32
CA ALA A 106 -8.36 -5.34 14.74
C ALA A 106 -8.27 -6.75 15.32
N TRP A 107 -7.67 -6.87 16.51
CA TRP A 107 -7.70 -8.09 17.31
C TRP A 107 -8.79 -7.97 18.34
N ILE A 108 -9.88 -8.69 18.10
CA ILE A 108 -11.13 -8.59 18.84
C ILE A 108 -11.15 -9.66 19.92
N GLY A 109 -11.28 -9.23 21.17
CA GLY A 109 -11.29 -10.07 22.36
C GLY A 109 -12.71 -10.53 22.75
N ALA A 110 -12.90 -10.70 24.05
CA ALA A 110 -14.18 -11.13 24.61
C ALA A 110 -15.26 -10.02 24.52
N PRO A 111 -16.55 -10.40 24.57
CA PRO A 111 -17.64 -9.43 24.75
C PRO A 111 -17.42 -8.56 25.99
N LEU A 112 -17.78 -7.28 25.90
CA LEU A 112 -17.61 -6.37 27.02
C LEU A 112 -18.55 -6.70 28.16
N GLU A 113 -17.98 -6.79 29.37
CA GLU A 113 -18.73 -6.90 30.60
C GLU A 113 -19.44 -5.58 30.94
N ALA A 114 -20.57 -5.69 31.65
CA ALA A 114 -21.32 -4.52 32.10
C ALA A 114 -20.46 -3.62 33.01
N GLY A 115 -20.23 -2.38 32.59
CA GLY A 115 -19.43 -1.40 33.33
C GLY A 115 -17.96 -1.32 32.94
N ALA A 116 -17.49 -2.17 32.02
CA ALA A 116 -16.15 -2.04 31.43
C ALA A 116 -15.99 -0.69 30.70
N ARG A 117 -14.79 -0.11 30.76
CA ARG A 117 -14.44 1.17 30.10
C ARG A 117 -13.10 1.05 29.36
N PRO A 118 -12.99 0.17 28.35
CA PRO A 118 -11.78 0.10 27.52
C PRO A 118 -11.61 1.41 26.73
N GLU A 119 -10.40 1.67 26.23
CA GLU A 119 -10.18 2.86 25.41
C GLU A 119 -10.85 2.75 24.03
N PHE A 120 -10.84 1.55 23.44
CA PHE A 120 -11.45 1.22 22.16
C PHE A 120 -12.40 0.05 22.31
N VAL A 121 -13.46 0.05 21.49
CA VAL A 121 -14.43 -1.04 21.41
C VAL A 121 -14.64 -1.42 19.95
N ALA A 122 -14.88 -2.71 19.72
CA ALA A 122 -15.26 -3.23 18.41
C ALA A 122 -16.72 -3.71 18.44
N TYR A 123 -17.44 -3.47 17.36
CA TYR A 123 -18.77 -4.06 17.14
C TYR A 123 -18.98 -4.30 15.66
N GLU A 124 -19.84 -5.26 15.34
CA GLU A 124 -20.21 -5.57 13.98
C GLU A 124 -21.48 -4.82 13.57
N GLN A 125 -21.45 -4.18 12.41
CA GLN A 125 -22.62 -3.55 11.81
C GLN A 125 -22.61 -3.78 10.30
N ASN A 126 -23.70 -4.34 9.78
CA ASN A 126 -23.86 -4.67 8.35
C ASN A 126 -22.73 -5.58 7.80
N GLY A 127 -22.29 -6.57 8.58
CA GLY A 127 -21.24 -7.51 8.18
C GLY A 127 -19.83 -6.91 8.17
N ARG A 128 -19.64 -5.73 8.75
CA ARG A 128 -18.36 -5.02 8.83
C ARG A 128 -18.02 -4.69 10.28
N TRP A 129 -16.80 -5.02 10.68
CA TRP A 129 -16.29 -4.64 11.99
C TRP A 129 -15.93 -3.16 12.04
N ARG A 130 -16.37 -2.51 13.10
CA ARG A 130 -16.13 -1.10 13.39
C ARG A 130 -15.42 -0.99 14.71
N VAL A 131 -14.33 -0.24 14.72
CA VAL A 131 -13.57 0.08 15.93
C VAL A 131 -13.74 1.57 16.21
N LEU A 132 -14.10 1.93 17.44
CA LEU A 132 -14.21 3.32 17.87
C LEU A 132 -13.69 3.51 19.28
N ARG A 133 -13.34 4.75 19.59
CA ARG A 133 -13.00 5.12 20.97
C ARG A 133 -14.24 5.05 21.85
N HIS A 134 -14.14 4.42 23.00
CA HIS A 134 -15.25 4.34 23.95
C HIS A 134 -15.58 5.74 24.50
N THR A 135 -16.78 6.25 24.23
CA THR A 135 -17.24 7.58 24.65
C THR A 135 -18.20 7.56 25.83
N GLY A 136 -18.38 6.40 26.48
CA GLY A 136 -19.30 6.24 27.62
C GLY A 136 -20.75 5.91 27.25
N VAL A 137 -21.04 5.74 25.95
CA VAL A 137 -22.31 5.22 25.46
C VAL A 137 -22.32 3.70 25.55
N LEU A 138 -23.44 3.11 26.00
CA LEU A 138 -23.64 1.66 26.02
C LEU A 138 -23.75 1.14 24.58
N TYR A 139 -22.72 0.47 24.09
CA TYR A 139 -22.78 -0.27 22.83
C TYR A 139 -23.31 -1.68 23.10
N GLN A 140 -24.46 -2.02 22.53
CA GLN A 140 -24.94 -3.41 22.54
C GLN A 140 -24.02 -4.26 21.67
N ASN A 141 -23.64 -5.45 22.16
CA ASN A 141 -22.76 -6.40 21.46
C ASN A 141 -21.38 -5.84 21.08
N ALA A 142 -20.80 -5.03 21.96
CA ALA A 142 -19.42 -4.56 21.81
C ALA A 142 -18.43 -5.54 22.46
N TYR A 143 -17.23 -5.58 21.88
CA TYR A 143 -16.13 -6.45 22.22
C TYR A 143 -14.90 -5.62 22.57
N ASP A 144 -14.04 -6.18 23.41
CA ASP A 144 -12.76 -5.56 23.76
C ASP A 144 -11.81 -5.58 22.54
N VAL A 145 -10.97 -4.55 22.44
CA VAL A 145 -10.01 -4.38 21.34
C VAL A 145 -8.62 -4.42 21.90
N HIS A 146 -7.91 -5.50 21.61
CA HIS A 146 -6.60 -5.77 22.18
C HIS A 146 -5.47 -5.13 21.38
N LYS A 147 -5.65 -5.02 20.06
CA LYS A 147 -4.69 -4.40 19.14
C LYS A 147 -5.42 -3.83 17.94
N ILE A 148 -4.96 -2.67 17.48
CA ILE A 148 -5.36 -2.07 16.22
C ILE A 148 -4.09 -1.89 15.39
N GLU A 149 -4.04 -2.54 14.23
CA GLU A 149 -2.98 -2.33 13.25
C GLU A 149 -3.54 -1.55 12.08
N ILE A 150 -3.06 -0.32 11.94
CA ILE A 150 -3.41 0.53 10.81
C ILE A 150 -2.35 0.29 9.75
N TYR A 151 -2.77 -0.16 8.57
CA TYR A 151 -1.96 -0.09 7.38
C TYR A 151 -2.30 1.21 6.69
N PRO A 152 -1.43 2.23 6.72
CA PRO A 152 -1.63 3.42 5.92
C PRO A 152 -1.59 2.98 4.45
N ARG A 153 -2.76 2.78 3.85
CA ARG A 153 -2.85 2.63 2.41
C ARG A 153 -2.62 4.03 1.85
N ARG A 154 -1.51 4.24 1.16
CA ARG A 154 -1.49 5.22 0.07
C ARG A 154 -2.57 4.74 -0.87
N ALA A 155 -3.71 5.40 -0.85
CA ALA A 155 -4.84 4.97 -1.66
C ALA A 155 -4.41 4.94 -3.13
N GLU A 156 -5.11 4.24 -4.01
CA GLU A 156 -4.95 4.46 -5.46
C GLU A 156 -5.12 5.96 -5.84
N SER A 157 -5.71 6.75 -4.93
CA SER A 157 -5.75 8.21 -4.87
C SER A 157 -4.41 8.95 -4.74
N ASP A 158 -3.29 8.27 -4.45
CA ASP A 158 -1.95 8.89 -4.36
C ASP A 158 -1.18 8.86 -5.70
N LYS A 159 -1.71 8.17 -6.72
CA LYS A 159 -1.11 8.26 -8.06
C LYS A 159 -1.44 9.62 -8.64
N LEU A 160 -0.40 10.38 -8.99
CA LEU A 160 -0.54 11.61 -9.72
C LEU A 160 -1.30 11.33 -11.02
N VAL A 161 -2.43 12.02 -11.21
CA VAL A 161 -3.35 11.82 -12.32
C VAL A 161 -2.97 12.74 -13.47
N VAL A 162 -2.65 12.14 -14.61
CA VAL A 162 -2.30 12.85 -15.84
C VAL A 162 -3.46 12.80 -16.81
N ALA A 163 -3.99 13.98 -17.18
CA ALA A 163 -4.97 14.10 -18.25
C ALA A 163 -4.25 14.00 -19.61
N VAL A 164 -4.75 13.18 -20.52
CA VAL A 164 -4.24 13.04 -21.88
C VAL A 164 -5.35 13.41 -22.86
N ILE A 165 -5.16 14.46 -23.65
CA ILE A 165 -6.18 15.04 -24.53
C ILE A 165 -5.67 14.95 -25.96
N ASP A 166 -6.17 14.01 -26.75
CA ASP A 166 -5.71 13.81 -28.13
C ASP A 166 -6.85 13.18 -28.96
N PRO A 167 -7.22 13.77 -30.11
CA PRO A 167 -8.26 13.20 -30.96
C PRO A 167 -7.85 11.85 -31.58
N ASP A 168 -6.55 11.56 -31.67
CA ASP A 168 -6.06 10.23 -32.04
C ASP A 168 -6.09 9.30 -30.82
N CYS A 169 -7.17 8.52 -30.72
CA CYS A 169 -7.35 7.57 -29.63
C CYS A 169 -6.27 6.49 -29.56
N VAL A 170 -5.61 6.15 -30.68
CA VAL A 170 -4.51 5.18 -30.71
C VAL A 170 -3.30 5.80 -30.03
N SER A 171 -2.92 7.01 -30.43
CA SER A 171 -1.80 7.75 -29.82
C SER A 171 -2.05 8.02 -28.33
N ALA A 172 -3.25 8.46 -27.97
CA ALA A 172 -3.66 8.68 -26.58
C ALA A 172 -3.51 7.40 -25.74
N THR A 173 -4.03 6.27 -26.24
CA THR A 173 -3.98 4.98 -25.54
C THR A 173 -2.55 4.50 -25.32
N GLU A 174 -1.66 4.70 -26.30
CA GLU A 174 -0.25 4.33 -26.17
C GLU A 174 0.48 5.18 -25.13
N LEU A 175 0.23 6.49 -25.12
CA LEU A 175 0.79 7.41 -24.12
C LEU A 175 0.27 7.06 -22.72
N CYS A 176 -1.03 6.84 -22.55
CA CYS A 176 -1.63 6.42 -21.28
C CYS A 176 -0.97 5.14 -20.76
N ARG A 177 -0.92 4.09 -21.59
CA ARG A 177 -0.28 2.80 -21.23
C ARG A 177 1.20 2.97 -20.87
N TYR A 178 1.89 3.90 -21.51
CA TYR A 178 3.28 4.20 -21.15
C TYR A 178 3.37 4.85 -19.77
N LEU A 179 2.60 5.92 -19.51
CA LEU A 179 2.60 6.64 -18.23
C LEU A 179 2.14 5.78 -17.05
N GLU A 180 1.13 4.93 -17.25
CA GLU A 180 0.65 3.99 -16.23
C GLU A 180 1.74 3.00 -15.80
N ARG A 181 2.54 2.51 -16.75
CA ARG A 181 3.72 1.67 -16.45
C ARG A 181 4.81 2.42 -15.70
N GLN A 182 4.84 3.75 -15.78
CA GLN A 182 5.75 4.60 -14.99
C GLN A 182 5.18 4.95 -13.61
N GLY A 183 3.95 4.51 -13.29
CA GLY A 183 3.34 4.68 -11.97
C GLY A 183 2.31 5.81 -11.87
N PHE A 184 2.01 6.52 -12.96
CA PHE A 184 0.95 7.53 -13.00
C PHE A 184 -0.44 6.89 -13.10
N ALA A 185 -1.48 7.63 -12.71
CA ALA A 185 -2.85 7.37 -13.15
C ALA A 185 -3.13 8.22 -14.39
N THR A 186 -3.95 7.73 -15.33
CA THR A 186 -4.25 8.49 -16.55
C THR A 186 -5.74 8.60 -16.82
N ALA A 187 -6.16 9.73 -17.38
CA ALA A 187 -7.51 9.95 -17.90
C ALA A 187 -7.40 10.46 -19.33
N ALA A 188 -7.95 9.71 -20.29
CA ALA A 188 -7.90 10.05 -21.70
C ALA A 188 -9.17 10.78 -22.14
N PHE A 189 -9.00 11.80 -22.99
CA PHE A 189 -10.06 12.59 -23.59
C PHE A 189 -9.80 12.71 -25.10
N ASP A 190 -10.81 12.46 -25.91
CA ASP A 190 -10.75 12.57 -27.38
C ASP A 190 -11.02 14.00 -27.89
N GLY A 191 -11.30 14.93 -26.99
CA GLY A 191 -11.57 16.32 -27.33
C GLY A 191 -11.56 17.25 -26.12
N LEU A 192 -11.66 18.54 -26.42
CA LEU A 192 -11.54 19.60 -25.41
C LEU A 192 -12.76 19.71 -24.49
N ALA A 193 -13.98 19.54 -25.01
CA ALA A 193 -15.20 19.70 -24.22
C ALA A 193 -15.33 18.67 -23.08
N PRO A 194 -15.15 17.35 -23.32
CA PRO A 194 -15.18 16.36 -22.24
C PRO A 194 -14.12 16.62 -21.16
N PHE A 195 -12.95 17.11 -21.55
CA PHE A 195 -11.89 17.48 -20.60
C PHE A 195 -12.27 18.69 -19.74
N VAL A 196 -12.82 19.75 -20.36
CA VAL A 196 -13.26 20.96 -19.63
C VAL A 196 -14.38 20.64 -18.64
N ASP A 197 -15.30 19.75 -19.00
CA ASP A 197 -16.35 19.27 -18.09
C ASP A 197 -15.75 18.47 -16.92
N ALA A 198 -14.77 17.61 -17.19
CA ALA A 198 -14.10 16.83 -16.14
C ALA A 198 -13.34 17.71 -15.14
N LEU A 199 -12.77 18.85 -15.58
CA LEU A 199 -12.11 19.82 -14.70
C LEU A 199 -13.03 20.41 -13.61
N GLN A 200 -14.36 20.32 -13.76
CA GLN A 200 -15.31 20.81 -12.74
C GLN A 200 -15.42 19.88 -11.51
N GLY A 201 -15.04 18.62 -11.65
CA GLY A 201 -15.18 17.60 -10.59
C GLY A 201 -13.87 16.91 -10.21
N GLN A 202 -12.78 17.17 -10.94
CA GLN A 202 -11.51 16.51 -10.74
C GLN A 202 -10.34 17.46 -11.02
N ALA A 203 -9.42 17.54 -10.05
CA ALA A 203 -8.10 18.12 -10.27
C ALA A 203 -7.18 17.10 -10.96
N PHE A 204 -6.39 17.57 -11.92
CA PHE A 204 -5.34 16.79 -12.56
C PHE A 204 -3.97 17.31 -12.11
N ASP A 205 -3.03 16.40 -11.87
CA ASP A 205 -1.68 16.74 -11.45
C ASP A 205 -0.84 17.22 -12.64
N ALA A 206 -1.13 16.74 -13.85
CA ALA A 206 -0.53 17.21 -15.08
C ALA A 206 -1.46 17.02 -16.28
N VAL A 207 -1.16 17.72 -17.37
CA VAL A 207 -1.92 17.62 -18.62
C VAL A 207 -0.97 17.42 -19.80
N VAL A 208 -1.29 16.47 -20.67
CA VAL A 208 -0.66 16.28 -21.98
C VAL A 208 -1.74 16.45 -23.04
N THR A 209 -1.55 17.34 -24.01
CA THR A 209 -2.56 17.67 -25.01
C THR A 209 -1.97 17.75 -26.41
N GLU A 210 -2.70 17.28 -27.43
CA GLU A 210 -2.46 17.69 -28.82
C GLU A 210 -2.70 19.20 -28.95
N TRP A 211 -2.04 19.89 -29.88
CA TRP A 211 -2.27 21.31 -30.15
C TRP A 211 -3.55 21.56 -30.95
N LEU A 212 -3.78 20.79 -32.03
CA LEU A 212 -4.89 21.02 -32.96
C LEU A 212 -6.08 20.11 -32.68
N PHE A 213 -7.26 20.72 -32.63
CA PHE A 213 -8.55 20.05 -32.57
C PHE A 213 -9.48 20.65 -33.63
N ASP A 214 -10.59 19.97 -33.93
CA ASP A 214 -11.56 20.46 -34.90
C ASP A 214 -12.11 21.84 -34.49
N GLY A 215 -11.71 22.87 -35.25
CA GLY A 215 -12.14 24.26 -35.06
C GLY A 215 -11.57 24.96 -33.81
N SER A 216 -10.62 24.37 -33.10
CA SER A 216 -10.04 24.94 -31.87
C SER A 216 -8.61 24.47 -31.61
N THR A 217 -7.96 25.08 -30.62
CA THR A 217 -6.60 24.69 -30.21
C THR A 217 -6.55 24.37 -28.73
N ALA A 218 -5.47 23.71 -28.31
CA ALA A 218 -5.16 23.43 -26.91
C ALA A 218 -5.15 24.68 -26.02
N ALA A 219 -5.03 25.88 -26.59
CA ALA A 219 -5.12 27.13 -25.83
C ALA A 219 -6.39 27.20 -24.96
N THR A 220 -7.50 26.60 -25.41
CA THR A 220 -8.74 26.50 -24.61
C THR A 220 -8.55 25.62 -23.38
N ALA A 221 -7.99 24.41 -23.54
CA ALA A 221 -7.68 23.52 -22.40
C ALA A 221 -6.67 24.14 -21.44
N ILE A 222 -5.62 24.78 -21.98
CA ILE A 222 -4.57 25.43 -21.18
C ILE A 222 -5.16 26.53 -20.31
N LYS A 223 -6.01 27.39 -20.88
CA LYS A 223 -6.71 28.43 -20.12
C LYS A 223 -7.62 27.82 -19.05
N ALA A 224 -8.36 26.76 -19.37
CA ALA A 224 -9.24 26.08 -18.42
C ALA A 224 -8.47 25.48 -17.23
N VAL A 225 -7.31 24.85 -17.48
CA VAL A 225 -6.42 24.34 -16.42
C VAL A 225 -5.92 25.47 -15.54
N ARG A 226 -5.51 26.60 -16.12
CA ARG A 226 -5.00 27.76 -15.37
C ARG A 226 -6.07 28.44 -14.51
N THR A 227 -7.34 28.12 -14.71
CA THR A 227 -8.47 28.56 -13.89
C THR A 227 -9.09 27.45 -13.03
N SER A 228 -8.52 26.24 -13.02
CA SER A 228 -9.03 25.09 -12.26
C SER A 228 -8.48 25.06 -10.82
N ASP A 229 -8.83 24.01 -10.08
CA ASP A 229 -8.34 23.75 -8.72
C ASP A 229 -6.82 23.52 -8.64
N ASN A 230 -6.18 23.13 -9.75
CA ASN A 230 -4.73 23.00 -9.86
C ASN A 230 -4.17 23.87 -11.00
N PRO A 231 -4.11 25.20 -10.82
CA PRO A 231 -3.62 26.10 -11.86
C PRO A 231 -2.11 25.94 -12.13
N GLY A 232 -1.37 25.34 -11.19
CA GLY A 232 0.07 25.07 -11.29
C GLY A 232 0.42 23.78 -12.03
N ALA A 233 -0.57 22.99 -12.46
CA ALA A 233 -0.31 21.73 -13.14
C ALA A 233 0.61 21.93 -14.37
N PRO A 234 1.72 21.18 -14.50
CA PRO A 234 2.53 21.21 -15.70
C PRO A 234 1.73 20.75 -16.91
N ILE A 235 1.84 21.49 -18.01
CA ILE A 235 1.15 21.20 -19.27
C ILE A 235 2.18 20.94 -20.38
N PHE A 236 1.99 19.82 -21.06
CA PHE A 236 2.76 19.38 -22.21
C PHE A 236 1.89 19.43 -23.46
N VAL A 237 2.32 20.18 -24.46
CA VAL A 237 1.71 20.21 -25.79
C VAL A 237 2.51 19.29 -26.69
N LEU A 238 1.86 18.29 -27.27
CA LEU A 238 2.42 17.42 -28.29
C LEU A 238 1.83 17.81 -29.63
N THR A 239 2.63 18.20 -30.62
CA THR A 239 2.07 18.56 -31.93
C THR A 239 2.88 17.98 -33.07
N GLY A 240 2.18 17.40 -34.06
CA GLY A 240 2.78 16.92 -35.30
C GLY A 240 2.77 17.94 -36.44
N ASP A 241 2.19 19.12 -36.20
CA ASP A 241 1.79 20.06 -37.25
C ASP A 241 2.56 21.39 -37.27
N LEU A 242 3.64 21.47 -36.50
CA LEU A 242 4.60 22.57 -36.57
C LEU A 242 5.26 22.62 -37.96
N LEU A 243 5.83 21.49 -38.41
CA LEU A 243 6.47 21.40 -39.72
C LEU A 243 5.50 21.49 -40.91
N THR A 244 4.22 21.15 -40.70
CA THR A 244 3.20 21.20 -41.77
C THR A 244 2.60 22.60 -41.93
N GLY A 245 2.87 23.53 -40.99
CA GLY A 245 2.33 24.88 -40.98
C GLY A 245 0.83 24.96 -40.67
N ARG A 246 0.19 23.83 -40.32
CA ARG A 246 -1.21 23.81 -39.87
C ARG A 246 -1.35 24.37 -38.46
N ALA A 247 -0.30 24.26 -37.65
CA ALA A 247 -0.19 24.94 -36.37
C ALA A 247 0.53 26.28 -36.51
N SER A 248 -0.04 27.36 -35.98
CA SER A 248 0.63 28.66 -35.89
C SER A 248 1.74 28.62 -34.84
N GLU A 249 2.99 28.72 -35.27
CA GLU A 249 4.16 28.80 -34.38
C GLU A 249 4.08 30.04 -33.47
N ALA A 250 3.53 31.14 -33.97
CA ALA A 250 3.33 32.37 -33.20
C ALA A 250 2.37 32.14 -32.03
N ASP A 251 1.26 31.43 -32.26
CA ASP A 251 0.24 31.16 -31.24
C ASP A 251 0.79 30.21 -30.17
N ILE A 252 1.53 29.16 -30.59
CA ILE A 252 2.20 28.24 -29.68
C ILE A 252 3.23 28.99 -28.82
N SER A 253 4.04 29.83 -29.44
CA SER A 253 5.06 30.64 -28.74
C SER A 253 4.42 31.60 -27.72
N GLU A 254 3.29 32.23 -28.07
CA GLU A 254 2.54 33.07 -27.14
C GLU A 254 2.03 32.27 -25.94
N VAL A 255 1.49 31.07 -26.17
CA VAL A 255 0.99 30.20 -25.11
C VAL A 255 2.12 29.70 -24.21
N ILE A 256 3.28 29.31 -24.76
CA ILE A 256 4.48 28.94 -23.99
C ILE A 256 4.88 30.08 -23.06
N ARG A 257 4.99 31.30 -23.59
CA ARG A 257 5.41 32.48 -22.82
C ARG A 257 4.39 32.87 -21.75
N THR A 258 3.11 32.74 -22.04
CA THR A 258 2.03 33.25 -21.18
C THR A 258 1.65 32.25 -20.08
N PHE A 259 1.67 30.96 -20.38
CA PHE A 259 1.12 29.93 -19.49
C PHE A 259 2.15 28.90 -19.00
N ASP A 260 3.44 29.10 -19.30
CA ASP A 260 4.54 28.19 -18.93
C ASP A 260 4.23 26.73 -19.31
N VAL A 261 4.02 26.50 -20.62
CA VAL A 261 3.79 25.16 -21.16
C VAL A 261 5.02 24.66 -21.91
N VAL A 262 5.21 23.34 -21.93
CA VAL A 262 6.28 22.69 -22.70
C VAL A 262 5.70 22.19 -24.01
N CYS A 263 6.33 22.50 -25.13
CA CYS A 263 5.94 21.98 -26.43
C CYS A 263 6.95 20.94 -26.93
N TYR A 264 6.45 19.79 -27.39
CA TYR A 264 7.22 18.75 -28.08
C TYR A 264 6.62 18.48 -29.45
N GLU A 265 7.49 18.31 -30.43
CA GLU A 265 7.10 17.85 -31.75
C GLU A 265 6.90 16.33 -31.78
N LYS A 266 5.84 15.86 -32.45
CA LYS A 266 5.59 14.43 -32.72
C LYS A 266 6.47 13.95 -33.89
N PRO A 267 7.09 12.76 -33.82
CA PRO A 267 6.98 11.77 -32.75
C PRO A 267 7.87 12.14 -31.54
N ALA A 268 7.25 12.36 -30.40
CA ALA A 268 7.95 12.71 -29.17
C ALA A 268 8.61 11.48 -28.55
N ARG A 269 9.81 11.66 -27.98
CA ARG A 269 10.50 10.60 -27.25
C ARG A 269 9.85 10.42 -25.87
N MET A 270 9.00 9.39 -25.74
CA MET A 270 8.22 9.09 -24.53
C MET A 270 9.05 9.12 -23.23
N ALA A 271 10.27 8.57 -23.26
CA ALA A 271 11.16 8.55 -22.10
C ALA A 271 11.61 9.94 -21.65
N ILE A 272 11.82 10.88 -22.60
CA ILE A 272 12.19 12.26 -22.29
C ILE A 272 10.99 13.00 -21.71
N LEU A 273 9.81 12.84 -22.32
CA LEU A 273 8.57 13.44 -21.82
C LEU A 273 8.25 12.98 -20.40
N SER A 274 8.32 11.67 -20.13
CA SER A 274 8.06 11.13 -18.80
C SER A 274 9.08 11.62 -17.75
N ALA A 275 10.36 11.71 -18.11
CA ALA A 275 11.38 12.24 -17.22
C ALA A 275 11.15 13.73 -16.88
N ASP A 276 10.75 14.56 -17.85
CA ASP A 276 10.45 15.98 -17.59
C ASP A 276 9.16 16.13 -16.78
N LEU A 277 8.13 15.33 -17.09
CA LEU A 277 6.88 15.26 -16.33
C LEU A 277 7.15 14.95 -14.85
N ALA A 278 7.88 13.86 -14.57
CA ALA A 278 8.22 13.46 -13.21
C ALA A 278 9.04 14.54 -12.47
N LYS A 279 9.98 15.18 -13.17
CA LYS A 279 10.80 16.26 -12.61
C LYS A 279 9.98 17.49 -12.23
N ARG A 280 8.98 17.87 -13.04
CA ARG A 280 8.12 19.03 -12.78
C ARG A 280 7.15 18.75 -11.64
N LEU A 281 6.57 17.56 -11.61
CA LEU A 281 5.69 17.12 -10.53
C LEU A 281 6.42 17.01 -9.18
N ALA A 282 7.71 16.66 -9.16
CA ALA A 282 8.51 16.63 -7.94
C ALA A 282 8.91 18.01 -7.38
N ARG A 283 8.61 19.11 -8.10
CA ARG A 283 8.97 20.48 -7.73
C ARG A 283 7.78 21.33 -7.26
N GLY A 284 6.56 20.85 -7.46
CA GLY A 284 5.32 21.46 -6.93
C GLY A 284 5.06 20.98 -5.52
#